data_AF-A0A4W6DUP1-F1
#
_entry.id   AF-A0A4W6DUP1-F1
#
_cell.length_a   1.000
_cell.length_b   1.000
_cell.length_c   1.000
_cell.angle_alpha   90.00
_cell.angle_beta   90.00
_cell.angle_gamma   90.00
#
_symmetry.space_group_name_H-M   'P 1'
#
loop_
_entity.id
_entity.type
_entity.pdbx_description
1 polymer ?
#
loop_
_entity_poly.entity_id
_entity_poly.type
_entity_poly.pdbx_seq_one_letter_code
_entity_poly.pdbx_strand_id
1 'polypeptide(L)'
;MADHKFKEVANQVNNDINKVCMPIGLHTSFPDNNLQLMVQSGAKGSTVNTMQISCLLGQIELEGRRPPLMPSGKFLPCFQPYDPAPGAGGFVSGRFLTGIKPQEFFFHCMAGREGLVDTAVKTSRSGYLQRCVIKHLEGLVVQYDLTVRDSDGSVVQFLYGEDGLDISKTQFLQPRQFPFIEDNYEVIHRSQGLDKILARLDPQTASQHFAAIQRWKAKRDKIMSHLQCLDLCDFIIRFIITWDSSRSKYSRKSSRCPEPSLGLFRPDVCFGSVSENFHDITEKYLQNTASSFSLCVLSLRQLLHYKWQRSLCDPGEAVGLLAAQSIGEPSTQMTLNTFHFAGRGEMNVTLGIPRLREILMVAGSNIKTPMMSVPVLNNKKALKKAKMLRKKLTRVLQKVDVVESLRIEKHQKLRTFKVAFHFLPHERYCDDKLLSPQQILHYMETRFFRLLLEAIKKRSAKLASIAVETRKATPRDKDHDGDGTADTAGVCF
;
A
#
# COMPACT_ATOMS: atom_id res chain seq x y z
N MET A 1 -20.05 -1.76 9.06
CA MET A 1 -19.72 -1.21 10.39
C MET A 1 -20.04 -2.22 11.49
N ALA A 2 -21.22 -2.86 11.47
CA ALA A 2 -21.57 -3.93 12.41
C ALA A 2 -20.61 -5.14 12.36
N ASP A 3 -20.33 -5.70 11.17
CA ASP A 3 -19.43 -6.85 11.04
C ASP A 3 -18.02 -6.58 11.58
N HIS A 4 -17.50 -5.37 11.33
CA HIS A 4 -16.19 -4.97 11.83
C HIS A 4 -16.16 -4.90 13.37
N LYS A 5 -17.21 -4.33 13.99
CA LYS A 5 -17.28 -4.25 15.45
C LYS A 5 -17.43 -5.64 16.07
N PHE A 6 -18.23 -6.50 15.44
CA PHE A 6 -18.37 -7.88 15.85
C PHE A 6 -17.03 -8.63 15.77
N LYS A 7 -16.30 -8.47 14.67
CA LYS A 7 -14.97 -9.06 14.47
C LYS A 7 -13.98 -8.63 15.54
N GLU A 8 -13.95 -7.34 15.87
CA GLU A 8 -13.06 -6.81 16.92
C GLU A 8 -13.26 -7.55 18.25
N VAL A 9 -14.53 -7.75 18.65
CA VAL A 9 -14.88 -8.48 19.87
C VAL A 9 -14.58 -9.97 19.75
N ALA A 10 -14.94 -10.60 18.63
CA ALA A 10 -14.72 -12.03 18.40
C ALA A 10 -13.22 -12.39 18.40
N ASN A 11 -12.37 -11.54 17.80
CA ASN A 11 -10.93 -11.72 17.79
C ASN A 11 -10.33 -11.53 19.19
N GLN A 12 -10.85 -10.60 19.98
CA GLN A 12 -10.43 -10.45 21.37
C GLN A 12 -10.70 -11.72 22.18
N VAL A 13 -11.92 -12.27 22.08
CA VAL A 13 -12.28 -13.53 22.75
C VAL A 13 -11.40 -14.69 22.29
N ASN A 14 -11.14 -14.80 20.98
CA ASN A 14 -10.24 -15.82 20.44
C ASN A 14 -8.83 -15.71 21.05
N ASN A 15 -8.28 -14.49 21.11
CA ASN A 15 -6.96 -14.24 21.69
C ASN A 15 -6.91 -14.57 23.18
N ASP A 16 -7.96 -14.27 23.93
CA ASP A 16 -8.01 -14.57 25.37
C ASP A 16 -8.07 -16.08 25.62
N ILE A 17 -8.85 -16.83 24.84
CA ILE A 17 -8.88 -18.30 24.92
C ILE A 17 -7.50 -18.87 24.57
N ASN A 18 -6.86 -18.38 23.51
CA ASN A 18 -5.54 -18.86 23.09
C ASN A 18 -4.46 -18.62 24.17
N LYS A 19 -4.49 -17.49 24.88
CA LYS A 19 -3.55 -17.19 25.97
C LYS A 19 -3.73 -18.13 27.17
N VAL A 20 -4.97 -18.53 27.47
CA VAL A 20 -5.25 -19.44 28.59
C VAL A 20 -4.82 -20.87 28.23
N CYS A 21 -5.13 -21.31 27.02
CA CYS A 21 -4.87 -22.69 26.60
C CYS A 21 -3.41 -22.96 26.21
N MET A 22 -2.67 -21.96 25.69
CA MET A 22 -1.29 -22.13 25.20
C MET A 22 -0.31 -21.22 25.96
N PRO A 23 0.83 -21.73 26.49
CA PRO A 23 1.32 -23.13 26.43
C PRO A 23 0.91 -24.00 27.64
N ILE A 24 0.40 -23.41 28.73
CA ILE A 24 0.23 -24.09 30.02
C ILE A 24 -0.94 -25.07 30.01
N GLY A 25 -1.99 -24.80 29.23
CA GLY A 25 -3.20 -25.63 29.17
C GLY A 25 -3.07 -26.91 28.33
N LEU A 26 -1.89 -27.22 27.80
CA LEU A 26 -1.64 -28.43 27.03
C LEU A 26 -1.40 -29.64 27.95
N HIS A 27 -1.95 -30.79 27.57
CA HIS A 27 -1.75 -32.04 28.33
C HIS A 27 -0.28 -32.47 28.35
N THR A 28 0.42 -32.29 27.23
CA THR A 28 1.87 -32.53 27.11
C THR A 28 2.56 -31.21 26.82
N SER A 29 3.48 -30.81 27.70
CA SER A 29 4.29 -29.60 27.54
C SER A 29 5.47 -29.82 26.59
N PHE A 30 6.04 -28.73 26.09
CA PHE A 30 7.38 -28.75 25.49
C PHE A 30 8.43 -29.15 26.55
N PRO A 31 9.44 -29.97 26.23
CA PRO A 31 9.84 -30.45 24.90
C PRO A 31 9.18 -31.74 24.40
N ASP A 32 8.45 -32.48 25.24
CA ASP A 32 7.91 -33.81 24.89
C ASP A 32 6.79 -33.76 23.84
N ASN A 33 6.15 -32.60 23.69
CA ASN A 33 5.15 -32.38 22.66
C ASN A 33 5.78 -32.16 21.27
N ASN A 34 5.80 -33.21 20.45
CA ASN A 34 6.34 -33.18 19.09
C ASN A 34 5.69 -32.12 18.17
N LEU A 35 4.39 -31.84 18.33
CA LEU A 35 3.70 -30.81 17.54
C LEU A 35 4.25 -29.42 17.89
N GLN A 36 4.42 -29.15 19.18
CA GLN A 36 4.98 -27.89 19.65
C GLN A 36 6.48 -27.78 19.30
N LEU A 37 7.24 -28.87 19.41
CA LEU A 37 8.64 -28.93 19.00
C LEU A 37 8.81 -28.59 17.51
N MET A 38 7.99 -29.18 16.64
CA MET A 38 8.00 -28.92 15.19
C MET A 38 7.71 -27.45 14.86
N VAL A 39 6.81 -26.82 15.61
CA VAL A 39 6.46 -25.40 15.42
C VAL A 39 7.50 -24.46 16.00
N GLN A 40 7.99 -24.71 17.22
CA GLN A 40 8.97 -23.84 17.89
C GLN A 40 10.37 -23.92 17.25
N SER A 41 10.74 -25.09 16.72
CA SER A 41 11.98 -25.25 15.95
C SER A 41 11.90 -24.62 14.55
N GLY A 42 10.71 -24.22 14.10
CA GLY A 42 10.50 -23.73 12.74
C GLY A 42 10.53 -24.83 11.67
N ALA A 43 10.52 -26.11 12.06
CA ALA A 43 10.55 -27.23 11.12
C ALA A 43 9.31 -27.26 10.22
N LYS A 44 8.10 -27.19 10.80
CA LYS A 44 6.84 -27.11 10.03
C LYS A 44 5.67 -26.61 10.87
N GLY A 45 4.81 -25.83 10.23
CA GLY A 45 3.61 -25.27 10.85
C GLY A 45 3.92 -24.03 11.68
N SER A 46 2.88 -23.43 12.23
CA SER A 46 2.97 -22.22 13.03
C SER A 46 2.17 -22.36 14.33
N THR A 47 2.38 -21.44 15.28
CA THR A 47 1.62 -21.40 16.54
C THR A 47 0.11 -21.36 16.28
N VAL A 48 -0.27 -20.68 15.21
CA VAL A 48 -1.64 -20.59 14.69
C VAL A 48 -2.23 -21.97 14.35
N ASN A 49 -1.48 -22.85 13.70
CA ASN A 49 -1.95 -24.21 13.39
C ASN A 49 -2.21 -24.98 14.68
N THR A 50 -1.29 -24.86 15.65
CA THR A 50 -1.42 -25.53 16.96
C THR A 50 -2.64 -25.03 17.74
N MET A 51 -2.90 -23.72 17.69
CA MET A 51 -4.10 -23.09 18.28
C MET A 51 -5.39 -23.60 17.64
N GLN A 52 -5.45 -23.73 16.31
CA GLN A 52 -6.67 -24.23 15.63
C GLN A 52 -6.93 -25.72 15.88
N ILE A 53 -5.88 -26.50 16.08
CA ILE A 53 -6.00 -27.91 16.43
C ILE A 53 -6.48 -28.04 17.88
N SER A 54 -5.90 -27.28 18.81
CA SER A 54 -6.04 -27.49 20.25
C SER A 54 -7.12 -26.63 20.92
N CYS A 55 -7.35 -25.40 20.44
CA CYS A 55 -8.24 -24.41 21.08
C CYS A 55 -9.56 -24.26 20.32
N LEU A 56 -9.55 -23.51 19.21
CA LEU A 56 -10.70 -23.26 18.34
C LEU A 56 -10.25 -22.72 16.97
N LEU A 57 -11.11 -22.83 15.95
CA LEU A 57 -10.82 -22.30 14.60
C LEU A 57 -10.91 -20.76 14.55
N GLY A 58 -11.96 -20.19 15.14
CA GLY A 58 -12.19 -18.74 15.22
C GLY A 58 -13.21 -18.21 14.22
N GLN A 59 -13.20 -16.89 14.03
CA GLN A 59 -14.08 -16.22 13.07
C GLN A 59 -13.65 -16.55 11.64
N ILE A 60 -14.59 -17.09 10.85
CA ILE A 60 -14.40 -17.28 9.42
C ILE A 60 -14.69 -15.98 8.68
N GLU A 61 -13.80 -15.64 7.75
CA GLU A 61 -13.91 -14.46 6.90
C GLU A 61 -13.92 -14.84 5.43
N LEU A 62 -14.76 -14.16 4.65
CA LEU A 62 -14.82 -14.22 3.20
C LEU A 62 -14.61 -12.81 2.63
N GLU A 63 -13.57 -12.60 1.84
CA GLU A 63 -13.16 -11.31 1.27
C GLU A 63 -13.03 -10.18 2.32
N GLY A 64 -12.59 -10.53 3.54
CA GLY A 64 -12.48 -9.62 4.68
C GLY A 64 -13.82 -9.21 5.32
N ARG A 65 -14.91 -9.92 4.98
CA ARG A 65 -16.24 -9.77 5.59
C ARG A 65 -16.67 -11.09 6.25
N ARG A 66 -17.74 -11.04 7.03
CA ARG A 66 -18.40 -12.25 7.53
C ARG A 66 -19.12 -12.99 6.39
N PRO A 67 -19.49 -14.27 6.56
CA PRO A 67 -20.28 -15.00 5.58
C PRO A 67 -21.50 -14.20 5.11
N PRO A 68 -21.80 -14.18 3.80
CA PRO A 68 -22.88 -13.35 3.26
C PRO A 68 -24.25 -13.85 3.73
N LEU A 69 -25.17 -12.90 3.92
CA LEU A 69 -26.57 -13.18 4.20
C LEU A 69 -27.32 -13.49 2.90
N MET A 70 -28.20 -14.49 2.96
CA MET A 70 -29.17 -14.75 1.90
C MET A 70 -30.23 -13.63 1.84
N PRO A 71 -30.95 -13.44 0.72
CA PRO A 71 -32.05 -12.47 0.63
C PRO A 71 -33.14 -12.64 1.70
N SER A 72 -33.29 -13.85 2.23
CA SER A 72 -34.18 -14.18 3.35
C SER A 72 -33.68 -13.69 4.72
N GLY A 73 -32.49 -13.08 4.79
CA GLY A 73 -31.86 -12.65 6.03
C GLY A 73 -31.19 -13.78 6.82
N LYS A 74 -31.06 -14.98 6.26
CA LYS A 74 -30.43 -16.14 6.91
C LYS A 74 -28.98 -16.33 6.44
N PHE A 75 -28.09 -16.75 7.34
CA PHE A 75 -26.73 -17.19 6.97
C PHE A 75 -26.72 -18.61 6.41
N LEU A 76 -27.48 -19.53 7.03
CA LEU A 76 -27.75 -20.88 6.54
C LEU A 76 -29.22 -21.23 6.77
N PRO A 77 -29.80 -22.20 6.04
CA PRO A 77 -31.20 -22.61 6.19
C PRO A 77 -31.57 -23.04 7.62
N CYS A 78 -30.60 -23.58 8.37
CA CYS A 78 -30.75 -24.03 9.75
C CYS A 78 -30.79 -22.89 10.80
N PHE A 79 -30.42 -21.67 10.42
CA PHE A 79 -30.50 -20.51 11.31
C PHE A 79 -31.79 -19.72 11.09
N GLN A 80 -32.21 -19.01 12.14
CA GLN A 80 -33.33 -18.09 12.03
C GLN A 80 -32.93 -16.84 11.22
N PRO A 81 -33.88 -16.16 10.55
CA PRO A 81 -33.62 -14.90 9.89
C PRO A 81 -33.04 -13.89 10.88
N TYR A 82 -31.92 -13.25 10.51
CA TYR A 82 -31.22 -12.24 11.31
C TYR A 82 -30.79 -12.70 12.71
N ASP A 83 -30.42 -13.98 12.84
CA ASP A 83 -29.90 -14.54 14.08
C ASP A 83 -28.64 -13.78 14.56
N PRO A 84 -28.64 -13.19 15.78
CA PRO A 84 -27.50 -12.46 16.32
C PRO A 84 -26.39 -13.37 16.84
N ALA A 85 -26.60 -14.69 16.89
CA ALA A 85 -25.63 -15.62 17.45
C ALA A 85 -24.28 -15.60 16.70
N PRO A 86 -23.14 -15.73 17.42
CA PRO A 86 -21.82 -15.78 16.80
C PRO A 86 -21.68 -16.94 15.81
N GLY A 87 -22.23 -18.11 16.15
CA GLY A 87 -22.19 -19.29 15.30
C GLY A 87 -22.94 -19.11 13.98
N ALA A 88 -24.06 -18.40 13.97
CA ALA A 88 -24.77 -18.05 12.73
C ALA A 88 -23.90 -17.17 11.83
N GLY A 89 -23.08 -16.33 12.45
CA GLY A 89 -22.13 -15.43 11.81
C GLY A 89 -20.82 -16.01 11.31
N GLY A 90 -20.64 -17.33 11.34
CA GLY A 90 -19.39 -17.97 10.95
C GLY A 90 -18.30 -17.95 12.02
N PHE A 91 -18.62 -17.69 13.29
CA PHE A 91 -17.69 -17.92 14.39
C PHE A 91 -17.66 -19.40 14.74
N VAL A 92 -16.54 -20.07 14.50
CA VAL A 92 -16.39 -21.51 14.74
C VAL A 92 -15.76 -21.72 16.11
N SER A 93 -16.58 -22.23 17.02
CA SER A 93 -16.17 -22.55 18.40
C SER A 93 -15.47 -23.91 18.51
N GLY A 94 -15.73 -24.82 17.56
CA GLY A 94 -15.06 -26.11 17.50
C GLY A 94 -13.58 -26.02 17.13
N ARG A 95 -12.87 -27.13 17.36
CA ARG A 95 -11.45 -27.33 17.10
C ARG A 95 -11.22 -28.62 16.33
N PHE A 96 -10.11 -28.73 15.60
CA PHE A 96 -9.87 -29.95 14.80
C PHE A 96 -9.71 -31.21 15.66
N LEU A 97 -9.19 -31.09 16.89
CA LEU A 97 -9.00 -32.24 17.77
C LEU A 97 -10.32 -32.95 18.16
N THR A 98 -11.40 -32.19 18.39
CA THR A 98 -12.70 -32.74 18.82
C THR A 98 -13.74 -32.77 17.69
N GLY A 99 -13.38 -32.25 16.51
CA GLY A 99 -14.30 -32.06 15.41
C GLY A 99 -15.09 -30.74 15.47
N ILE A 100 -15.72 -30.41 14.34
CA ILE A 100 -16.51 -29.19 14.12
C ILE A 100 -17.95 -29.55 13.76
N LYS A 101 -18.92 -28.72 14.18
CA LYS A 101 -20.35 -28.98 13.93
C LYS A 101 -20.69 -28.85 12.43
N PRO A 102 -21.75 -29.49 11.91
CA PRO A 102 -22.09 -29.42 10.49
C PRO A 102 -22.29 -28.00 9.95
N GLN A 103 -22.87 -27.09 10.74
CA GLN A 103 -23.05 -25.69 10.33
C GLN A 103 -21.69 -24.97 10.23
N GLU A 104 -20.82 -25.18 11.22
CA GLU A 104 -19.46 -24.62 11.27
C GLU A 104 -18.57 -25.19 10.16
N PHE A 105 -18.70 -26.49 9.87
CA PHE A 105 -18.01 -27.18 8.79
C PHE A 105 -18.30 -26.54 7.44
N PHE A 106 -19.58 -26.20 7.18
CA PHE A 106 -19.94 -25.56 5.92
C PHE A 106 -19.30 -24.18 5.75
N PHE A 107 -19.28 -23.35 6.81
CA PHE A 107 -18.57 -22.07 6.78
C PHE A 107 -17.05 -22.27 6.59
N HIS A 108 -16.46 -23.28 7.23
CA HIS A 108 -15.05 -23.60 7.04
C HIS A 108 -14.74 -24.00 5.58
N CYS A 109 -15.62 -24.78 4.93
CA CYS A 109 -15.49 -25.10 3.51
C CYS A 109 -15.56 -23.87 2.59
N MET A 110 -16.39 -22.88 2.92
CA MET A 110 -16.43 -21.61 2.17
C MET A 110 -15.08 -20.92 2.16
N ALA A 111 -14.44 -20.80 3.33
CA ALA A 111 -13.13 -20.17 3.47
C ALA A 111 -12.04 -20.95 2.72
N GLY A 112 -12.05 -22.27 2.82
CA GLY A 112 -11.12 -23.13 2.06
C GLY A 112 -11.27 -22.95 0.56
N ARG A 113 -12.51 -22.83 0.06
CA ARG A 113 -12.79 -22.61 -1.37
C ARG A 113 -12.31 -21.24 -1.86
N GLU A 114 -12.47 -20.18 -1.06
CA GLU A 114 -11.94 -18.86 -1.39
C GLU A 114 -10.42 -18.90 -1.61
N GLY A 115 -9.66 -19.53 -0.70
CA GLY A 115 -8.22 -19.67 -0.84
C GLY A 115 -7.80 -20.42 -2.11
N LEU A 116 -8.56 -21.46 -2.51
CA LEU A 116 -8.31 -22.20 -3.76
C LEU A 116 -8.60 -21.35 -5.00
N VAL A 117 -9.72 -20.63 -5.01
CA VAL A 117 -10.10 -19.74 -6.13
C VAL A 117 -9.10 -18.61 -6.29
N ASP A 118 -8.67 -18.00 -5.18
CA ASP A 118 -7.69 -16.94 -5.19
C ASP A 118 -6.36 -17.39 -5.77
N THR A 119 -5.91 -18.58 -5.39
CA THR A 119 -4.71 -19.21 -5.93
C THR A 119 -4.82 -19.44 -7.44
N ALA A 120 -5.97 -19.94 -7.93
CA ALA A 120 -6.17 -20.18 -9.35
C ALA A 120 -6.22 -18.88 -10.18
N VAL A 121 -6.91 -17.84 -9.69
CA VAL A 121 -7.17 -16.62 -10.47
C VAL A 121 -6.05 -15.60 -10.37
N LYS A 122 -5.49 -15.37 -9.17
CA LYS A 122 -4.54 -14.27 -8.95
C LYS A 122 -3.12 -14.63 -9.41
N THR A 123 -2.76 -15.92 -9.45
CA THR A 123 -1.41 -16.38 -9.85
C THR A 123 -1.09 -16.01 -11.30
N SER A 124 -2.03 -16.19 -12.22
CA SER A 124 -1.86 -15.84 -13.64
C SER A 124 -1.55 -14.36 -13.84
N ARG A 125 -2.15 -13.47 -13.03
CA ARG A 125 -1.95 -12.02 -13.11
C ARG A 125 -0.56 -11.61 -12.64
N SER A 126 -0.05 -12.24 -11.58
CA SER A 126 1.29 -11.96 -11.08
C SER A 126 2.37 -12.42 -12.07
N GLY A 127 2.19 -13.60 -12.69
CA GLY A 127 3.12 -14.10 -13.71
C GLY A 127 3.20 -13.20 -14.95
N TYR A 128 2.05 -12.67 -15.41
CA TYR A 128 2.04 -11.71 -16.52
C TYR A 128 2.76 -10.41 -16.16
N LEU A 129 2.53 -9.87 -14.95
CA LEU A 129 3.24 -8.69 -14.47
C LEU A 129 4.76 -8.92 -14.46
N GLN A 130 5.22 -10.03 -13.92
CA GLN A 130 6.64 -10.39 -13.91
C GLN A 130 7.23 -10.44 -15.32
N ARG A 131 6.57 -11.11 -16.27
CA ARG A 131 7.02 -11.18 -17.67
C ARG A 131 7.16 -9.78 -18.29
N CYS A 132 6.19 -8.90 -18.06
CA CYS A 132 6.25 -7.53 -18.57
C CYS A 132 7.45 -6.77 -18.00
N VAL A 133 7.66 -6.84 -16.68
CA VAL A 133 8.77 -6.11 -16.04
C VAL A 133 10.13 -6.69 -16.49
N ILE A 134 10.27 -8.01 -16.55
CA ILE A 134 11.49 -8.67 -17.07
C ILE A 134 11.79 -8.18 -18.48
N LYS A 135 10.80 -8.17 -19.38
CA LYS A 135 11.03 -7.80 -20.78
C LYS A 135 11.46 -6.35 -20.97
N HIS A 136 11.06 -5.44 -20.08
CA HIS A 136 11.49 -4.04 -20.15
C HIS A 136 12.85 -3.79 -19.48
N LEU A 137 13.24 -4.63 -18.51
CA LEU A 137 14.48 -4.44 -17.74
C LEU A 137 15.60 -5.40 -18.15
N GLU A 138 15.38 -6.30 -19.11
CA GLU A 138 16.38 -7.32 -19.51
C GLU A 138 17.69 -6.72 -20.06
N GLY A 139 17.64 -5.52 -20.64
CA GLY A 139 18.80 -4.83 -21.19
C GLY A 139 19.64 -4.05 -20.17
N LEU A 140 19.17 -3.88 -18.93
CA LEU A 140 19.88 -3.07 -17.93
C LEU A 140 21.02 -3.84 -17.27
N VAL A 141 22.23 -3.36 -17.52
CA VAL A 141 23.49 -3.95 -17.06
C VAL A 141 24.39 -2.88 -16.45
N VAL A 142 25.13 -3.25 -15.40
CA VAL A 142 26.17 -2.38 -14.82
C VAL A 142 27.39 -2.34 -15.74
N GLN A 143 27.85 -1.15 -16.11
CA GLN A 143 29.03 -0.98 -16.94
C GLN A 143 30.30 -0.80 -16.11
N TYR A 144 31.47 -0.87 -16.76
CA TYR A 144 32.78 -0.72 -16.11
C TYR A 144 33.00 0.67 -15.48
N ASP A 145 32.19 1.67 -15.81
CA ASP A 145 32.16 2.97 -15.15
C ASP A 145 31.22 3.01 -13.93
N LEU A 146 30.66 1.87 -13.53
CA LEU A 146 29.66 1.66 -12.47
C LEU A 146 28.28 2.27 -12.76
N THR A 147 28.07 2.84 -13.96
CA THR A 147 26.77 3.32 -14.39
C THR A 147 25.88 2.16 -14.83
N VAL A 148 24.58 2.26 -14.60
CA VAL A 148 23.59 1.31 -15.11
C VAL A 148 23.12 1.80 -16.47
N ARG A 149 23.35 1.01 -17.51
CA ARG A 149 22.98 1.35 -18.88
C ARG A 149 22.07 0.30 -19.48
N ASP A 150 21.23 0.77 -20.39
CA ASP A 150 20.43 -0.11 -21.26
C ASP A 150 21.27 -0.63 -22.42
N SER A 151 20.74 -1.60 -23.18
CA SER A 151 21.41 -2.19 -24.35
C SER A 151 21.79 -1.16 -25.41
N ASP A 152 21.06 -0.04 -25.47
CA ASP A 152 21.26 1.04 -26.43
C ASP A 152 22.37 2.02 -25.98
N GLY A 153 22.97 1.80 -24.81
CA GLY A 153 24.00 2.68 -24.23
C GLY A 153 23.46 3.89 -23.46
N SER A 154 22.14 4.05 -23.41
CA SER A 154 21.45 5.06 -22.59
C SER A 154 21.70 4.83 -21.10
N VAL A 155 22.09 5.87 -20.37
CA VAL A 155 22.33 5.81 -18.92
C VAL A 155 21.01 5.95 -18.18
N VAL A 156 20.68 4.96 -17.35
CA VAL A 156 19.47 4.95 -16.51
C VAL A 156 19.77 5.38 -15.08
N GLN A 157 20.89 4.91 -14.52
CA GLN A 157 21.40 5.33 -13.20
C GLN A 157 22.90 5.60 -13.27
N PHE A 158 23.36 6.64 -12.57
CA PHE A 158 24.79 6.96 -12.48
C PHE A 158 25.57 5.99 -11.58
N LEU A 159 24.89 5.40 -10.60
CA LEU A 159 25.44 4.37 -9.72
C LEU A 159 24.29 3.45 -9.33
N TYR A 160 24.51 2.13 -9.38
CA TYR A 160 23.49 1.15 -9.01
C TYR A 160 23.00 1.40 -7.58
N GLY A 161 21.70 1.61 -7.37
CA GLY A 161 21.15 1.84 -6.02
C GLY A 161 21.64 3.11 -5.33
N GLU A 162 22.27 4.04 -6.05
CA GLU A 162 22.96 5.25 -5.53
C GLU A 162 24.17 4.98 -4.62
N ASP A 163 24.49 3.72 -4.31
CA ASP A 163 25.62 3.32 -3.46
C ASP A 163 26.57 2.31 -4.11
N GLY A 164 26.15 1.67 -5.20
CA GLY A 164 26.93 0.74 -6.03
C GLY A 164 27.04 -0.66 -5.43
N LEU A 165 26.27 -0.98 -4.39
CA LEU A 165 26.39 -2.24 -3.67
C LEU A 165 25.57 -3.36 -4.29
N ASP A 166 26.12 -4.58 -4.27
CA ASP A 166 25.35 -5.80 -4.51
C ASP A 166 24.59 -6.20 -3.24
N ILE A 167 23.28 -6.37 -3.39
CA ILE A 167 22.35 -6.76 -2.34
C ILE A 167 22.78 -8.06 -1.66
N SER A 168 23.32 -9.03 -2.41
CA SER A 168 23.76 -10.31 -1.86
C SER A 168 24.94 -10.18 -0.89
N LYS A 169 25.80 -9.17 -1.10
CA LYS A 169 27.01 -8.90 -0.32
C LYS A 169 26.76 -7.94 0.86
N THR A 170 25.61 -7.26 0.90
CA THR A 170 25.31 -6.21 1.91
C THR A 170 24.96 -6.69 3.32
N GLN A 171 24.69 -7.98 3.54
CA GLN A 171 24.16 -8.51 4.80
C GLN A 171 24.99 -8.14 6.05
N PHE A 172 26.32 -8.08 5.90
CA PHE A 172 27.25 -7.76 6.98
C PHE A 172 27.61 -6.27 7.09
N LEU A 173 27.05 -5.40 6.23
CA LEU A 173 27.26 -3.94 6.29
C LEU A 173 26.24 -3.24 7.18
N GLN A 174 25.30 -3.98 7.77
CA GLN A 174 24.32 -3.44 8.70
C GLN A 174 24.90 -3.26 10.12
N PRO A 175 24.47 -2.24 10.89
CA PRO A 175 25.04 -1.94 12.20
C PRO A 175 24.91 -3.08 13.22
N ARG A 176 23.91 -3.96 13.08
CA ARG A 176 23.71 -5.10 14.01
C ARG A 176 24.79 -6.17 13.87
N GLN A 177 25.49 -6.20 12.74
CA GLN A 177 26.47 -7.22 12.38
C GLN A 177 27.91 -6.70 12.52
N PHE A 178 28.11 -5.43 12.87
CA PHE A 178 29.44 -4.88 13.13
C PHE A 178 30.18 -5.56 14.28
N PRO A 179 29.54 -5.92 15.40
CA PRO A 179 30.19 -6.71 16.45
C PRO A 179 30.73 -8.04 15.94
N PHE A 180 29.99 -8.71 15.04
CA PHE A 180 30.45 -9.96 14.43
C PHE A 180 31.71 -9.76 13.56
N ILE A 181 31.82 -8.64 12.85
CA ILE A 181 33.03 -8.31 12.07
C ILE A 181 34.20 -8.02 13.00
N GLU A 182 33.95 -7.33 14.10
CA GLU A 182 34.94 -7.00 15.13
C GLU A 182 35.49 -8.26 15.80
N ASP A 183 34.63 -9.16 16.27
CA ASP A 183 35.00 -10.43 16.89
C ASP A 183 35.84 -11.32 15.95
N ASN A 184 35.57 -11.24 14.65
CA ASN A 184 36.26 -12.03 13.62
C ASN A 184 37.36 -11.27 12.87
N TYR A 185 37.82 -10.13 13.40
CA TYR A 185 38.79 -9.25 12.75
C TYR A 185 40.03 -10.00 12.23
N GLU A 186 40.68 -10.78 13.10
CA GLU A 186 41.91 -11.52 12.78
C GLU A 186 41.74 -12.50 11.61
N VAL A 187 40.60 -13.19 11.56
CA VAL A 187 40.29 -14.18 10.53
C VAL A 187 40.07 -13.49 9.19
N ILE A 188 39.32 -12.38 9.19
CA ILE A 188 39.05 -11.61 7.97
C ILE A 188 40.34 -10.95 7.47
N HIS A 189 41.14 -10.40 8.38
CA HIS A 189 42.41 -9.74 8.09
C HIS A 189 43.37 -10.67 7.34
N ARG A 190 43.56 -11.90 7.85
CA ARG A 190 44.45 -12.91 7.25
C ARG A 190 43.89 -13.50 5.96
N SER A 191 42.62 -13.90 5.96
CA SER A 191 42.02 -14.56 4.79
C SER A 191 41.93 -13.66 3.56
N GLN A 192 41.72 -12.36 3.76
CA GLN A 192 41.57 -11.40 2.68
C GLN A 192 42.87 -10.65 2.33
N GLY A 193 43.96 -10.89 3.09
CA GLY A 193 45.27 -10.31 2.83
C GLY A 193 45.28 -8.78 2.90
N LEU A 194 44.63 -8.22 3.92
CA LEU A 194 44.32 -6.79 4.03
C LEU A 194 45.57 -5.91 3.91
N ASP A 195 46.69 -6.33 4.51
CA ASP A 195 47.97 -5.59 4.48
C ASP A 195 48.48 -5.31 3.06
N LYS A 196 48.37 -6.31 2.16
CA LYS A 196 48.82 -6.17 0.76
C LYS A 196 47.97 -5.19 -0.03
N ILE A 197 46.70 -5.04 0.37
CA ILE A 197 45.71 -4.22 -0.32
C ILE A 197 45.78 -2.78 0.21
N LEU A 198 45.86 -2.60 1.52
CA LEU A 198 46.07 -1.29 2.15
C LEU A 198 47.37 -0.63 1.68
N ALA A 199 48.42 -1.41 1.39
CA ALA A 199 49.67 -0.88 0.84
C ALA A 199 49.54 -0.29 -0.58
N ARG A 200 48.48 -0.63 -1.33
CA ARG A 200 48.26 -0.17 -2.72
C ARG A 200 47.23 0.95 -2.84
N LEU A 201 46.48 1.23 -1.78
CA LEU A 201 45.35 2.13 -1.79
C LEU A 201 45.67 3.42 -1.04
N ASP A 202 45.20 4.56 -1.53
CA ASP A 202 45.26 5.84 -0.81
C ASP A 202 44.03 6.01 0.10
N PRO A 203 44.19 6.03 1.43
CA PRO A 203 43.09 6.25 2.36
C PRO A 203 42.78 7.74 2.64
N GLN A 204 43.63 8.67 2.20
CA GLN A 204 43.57 10.06 2.67
C GLN A 204 42.56 10.89 1.88
N THR A 205 42.49 10.72 0.57
CA THR A 205 41.66 11.55 -0.32
C THR A 205 40.18 11.54 0.07
N ALA A 206 39.59 10.36 0.25
CA ALA A 206 38.19 10.23 0.67
C ALA A 206 37.96 10.78 2.09
N SER A 207 38.85 10.49 3.03
CA SER A 207 38.74 10.95 4.42
C SER A 207 38.80 12.48 4.55
N GLN A 208 39.64 13.14 3.75
CA GLN A 208 39.73 14.61 3.70
C GLN A 208 38.43 15.23 3.17
N HIS A 209 37.86 14.60 2.14
CA HIS A 209 36.59 15.03 1.57
C HIS A 209 35.42 14.88 2.55
N PHE A 210 35.32 13.74 3.26
CA PHE A 210 34.35 13.57 4.33
C PHE A 210 34.52 14.59 5.45
N ALA A 211 35.76 14.91 5.85
CA ALA A 211 36.02 15.97 6.81
C ALA A 211 35.56 17.36 6.29
N ALA A 212 35.61 17.62 4.98
CA ALA A 212 35.06 18.84 4.38
C ALA A 212 33.53 18.86 4.41
N ILE A 213 32.87 17.72 4.10
CA ILE A 213 31.41 17.56 4.22
C ILE A 213 30.96 17.79 5.66
N GLN A 214 31.63 17.18 6.65
CA GLN A 214 31.29 17.35 8.07
C GLN A 214 31.49 18.80 8.54
N ARG A 215 32.57 19.47 8.11
CA ARG A 215 32.78 20.91 8.37
C ARG A 215 31.66 21.77 7.77
N TRP A 216 31.19 21.43 6.57
CA TRP A 216 30.07 22.10 5.94
C TRP A 216 28.75 21.85 6.70
N LYS A 217 28.46 20.60 7.08
CA LYS A 217 27.30 20.21 7.91
C LYS A 217 27.29 20.97 9.23
N ALA A 218 28.40 20.97 9.97
CA ALA A 218 28.54 21.67 11.24
C ALA A 218 28.38 23.20 11.12
N LYS A 219 28.89 23.81 10.03
CA LYS A 219 28.67 25.25 9.76
C LYS A 219 27.20 25.56 9.50
N ARG A 220 26.49 24.66 8.81
CA ARG A 220 25.06 24.81 8.53
C ARG A 220 24.20 24.54 9.76
N ASP A 221 24.54 23.56 10.59
CA ASP A 221 23.82 23.28 11.83
C ASP A 221 23.92 24.44 12.81
N LYS A 222 25.08 25.13 12.89
CA LYS A 222 25.21 26.39 13.66
C LYS A 222 24.33 27.53 13.11
N ILE A 223 24.14 27.58 11.79
CA ILE A 223 23.24 28.56 11.15
C ILE A 223 21.77 28.18 11.41
N MET A 224 21.43 26.89 11.34
CA MET A 224 20.11 26.34 11.66
C MET A 224 19.76 26.47 13.14
N SER A 225 20.71 26.29 14.06
CA SER A 225 20.51 26.47 15.50
C SER A 225 20.35 27.94 15.88
N HIS A 226 21.02 28.87 15.18
CA HIS A 226 20.73 30.30 15.29
C HIS A 226 19.36 30.66 14.72
N LEU A 227 18.89 29.95 13.68
CA LEU A 227 17.53 30.07 13.16
C LEU A 227 16.48 29.34 14.00
N GLN A 228 16.84 28.42 14.90
CA GLN A 228 15.90 27.77 15.83
C GLN A 228 15.28 28.75 16.85
N CYS A 229 15.82 29.96 16.97
CA CYS A 229 15.20 31.05 17.73
C CYS A 229 14.05 31.75 16.96
N LEU A 230 13.80 31.39 15.70
CA LEU A 230 12.67 31.84 14.89
C LEU A 230 11.97 30.63 14.26
N ASP A 231 10.74 30.36 14.73
CA ASP A 231 9.83 29.30 14.31
C ASP A 231 10.11 28.69 12.92
N LEU A 232 10.75 27.49 12.92
CA LEU A 232 11.00 26.65 11.75
C LEU A 232 9.74 26.36 10.91
N CYS A 233 8.55 26.43 11.51
CA CYS A 233 7.29 26.28 10.80
C CYS A 233 6.93 27.48 9.91
N ASP A 234 7.28 28.70 10.31
CA ASP A 234 6.96 29.91 9.55
C ASP A 234 7.90 30.07 8.34
N PHE A 235 9.13 29.56 8.47
CA PHE A 235 10.10 29.51 7.37
C PHE A 235 9.67 28.55 6.26
N ILE A 236 9.21 27.33 6.58
CA ILE A 236 8.77 26.34 5.58
C ILE A 236 7.51 26.83 4.83
N ILE A 237 6.59 27.52 5.54
CA ILE A 237 5.38 28.07 4.93
C ILE A 237 5.70 29.23 4.00
N ARG A 238 6.61 30.14 4.39
CA ARG A 238 7.12 31.17 3.47
C ARG A 238 7.89 30.57 2.30
N PHE A 239 8.62 29.48 2.51
CA PHE A 239 9.42 28.79 1.50
C PHE A 239 8.55 28.20 0.39
N ILE A 240 7.39 27.62 0.71
CA ILE A 240 6.46 27.06 -0.30
C ILE A 240 5.65 28.17 -1.00
N ILE A 241 5.24 29.22 -0.28
CA ILE A 241 4.39 30.30 -0.84
C ILE A 241 5.19 31.25 -1.76
N THR A 242 6.51 31.34 -1.60
CA THR A 242 7.36 32.27 -2.40
C THR A 242 8.42 31.53 -3.22
N TRP A 243 8.11 30.32 -3.69
CA TRP A 243 9.07 29.41 -4.31
C TRP A 243 9.62 29.91 -5.67
N ASP A 244 8.87 30.76 -6.39
CA ASP A 244 9.26 31.19 -7.74
C ASP A 244 10.12 32.48 -7.74
N SER A 245 9.77 33.49 -6.94
CA SER A 245 10.46 34.80 -6.96
C SER A 245 11.72 34.86 -6.09
N SER A 246 11.92 33.92 -5.17
CA SER A 246 12.98 33.98 -4.14
C SER A 246 14.24 33.17 -4.47
N ARG A 247 14.20 32.35 -5.53
CA ARG A 247 15.25 31.38 -5.90
C ARG A 247 16.63 32.04 -6.05
N SER A 248 16.67 33.25 -6.61
CA SER A 248 17.91 34.00 -6.86
C SER A 248 18.53 34.61 -5.58
N LYS A 249 17.72 35.00 -4.59
CA LYS A 249 18.20 35.54 -3.30
C LYS A 249 18.74 34.44 -2.37
N TYR A 250 18.15 33.24 -2.41
CA TYR A 250 18.60 32.11 -1.59
C TYR A 250 19.73 31.29 -2.23
N SER A 251 19.77 31.18 -3.57
CA SER A 251 20.89 30.56 -4.30
C SER A 251 22.22 31.26 -3.99
N ARG A 252 22.21 32.60 -3.86
CA ARG A 252 23.39 33.39 -3.49
C ARG A 252 23.82 33.27 -2.01
N LYS A 253 22.92 32.84 -1.11
CA LYS A 253 23.20 32.68 0.33
C LYS A 253 23.52 31.24 0.73
N SER A 254 23.17 30.24 -0.08
CA SER A 254 23.58 28.87 0.19
C SER A 254 25.01 28.67 -0.33
N SER A 255 25.97 28.55 0.58
CA SER A 255 27.29 27.99 0.23
C SER A 255 27.08 26.67 -0.53
N ARG A 256 27.68 26.53 -1.71
CA ARG A 256 27.57 25.34 -2.58
C ARG A 256 27.76 24.09 -1.72
N CYS A 257 26.73 23.24 -1.68
CA CYS A 257 26.81 21.95 -0.99
C CYS A 257 27.96 21.17 -1.64
N PRO A 258 28.94 20.65 -0.88
CA PRO A 258 29.87 19.67 -1.40
C PRO A 258 29.07 18.52 -2.01
N GLU A 259 29.52 18.02 -3.16
CA GLU A 259 28.89 16.84 -3.76
C GLU A 259 29.18 15.60 -2.89
N PRO A 260 28.33 14.57 -2.93
CA PRO A 260 28.61 13.32 -2.22
C PRO A 260 29.94 12.71 -2.66
N SER A 261 30.62 12.03 -1.75
CA SER A 261 31.86 11.27 -2.00
C SER A 261 31.76 10.38 -3.25
N LEU A 262 30.67 9.62 -3.37
CA LEU A 262 30.42 8.69 -4.48
C LEU A 262 30.21 9.37 -5.84
N GLY A 263 29.86 10.66 -5.85
CA GLY A 263 29.73 11.43 -7.10
C GLY A 263 31.08 11.92 -7.65
N LEU A 264 32.05 12.14 -6.75
CA LEU A 264 33.38 12.65 -7.11
C LEU A 264 34.42 11.53 -7.23
N PHE A 265 34.32 10.52 -6.37
CA PHE A 265 35.29 9.45 -6.23
C PHE A 265 34.63 8.11 -6.49
N ARG A 266 35.10 7.47 -7.55
CA ARG A 266 34.76 6.10 -7.91
C ARG A 266 35.08 5.13 -6.76
N PRO A 267 34.08 4.41 -6.19
CA PRO A 267 34.26 3.58 -5.00
C PRO A 267 35.10 2.32 -5.23
N ASP A 268 35.25 1.90 -6.48
CA ASP A 268 36.11 0.78 -6.88
C ASP A 268 37.60 1.15 -6.85
N VAL A 269 37.94 2.42 -7.09
CA VAL A 269 39.33 2.92 -7.17
C VAL A 269 39.75 3.65 -5.89
N CYS A 270 38.91 4.55 -5.39
CA CYS A 270 39.22 5.42 -4.26
C CYS A 270 38.79 4.75 -2.94
N PHE A 271 39.77 4.28 -2.17
CA PHE A 271 39.51 3.64 -0.89
C PHE A 271 38.89 4.61 0.11
N GLY A 272 37.84 4.15 0.79
CA GLY A 272 37.08 4.97 1.73
C GLY A 272 36.04 5.88 1.07
N SER A 273 35.86 5.85 -0.26
CA SER A 273 34.69 6.44 -0.91
C SER A 273 33.46 5.56 -0.65
N VAL A 274 32.67 5.94 0.35
CA VAL A 274 31.47 5.22 0.79
C VAL A 274 30.24 6.13 0.74
N SER A 275 29.04 5.60 0.98
CA SER A 275 27.84 6.44 1.14
C SER A 275 27.89 7.25 2.44
N GLU A 276 27.27 8.43 2.45
CA GLU A 276 27.21 9.26 3.66
C GLU A 276 26.50 8.56 4.81
N ASN A 277 25.44 7.81 4.51
CA ASN A 277 24.69 7.04 5.51
C ASN A 277 25.59 5.97 6.15
N PHE A 278 26.35 5.22 5.35
CA PHE A 278 27.27 4.21 5.87
C PHE A 278 28.41 4.82 6.68
N HIS A 279 28.94 5.96 6.23
CA HIS A 279 29.94 6.72 6.99
C HIS A 279 29.39 7.15 8.36
N ASP A 280 28.19 7.74 8.42
CA ASP A 280 27.57 8.18 9.67
C ASP A 280 27.26 6.99 10.61
N ILE A 281 26.84 5.84 10.07
CA ILE A 281 26.63 4.60 10.83
C ILE A 281 27.95 4.08 11.41
N THR A 282 29.01 4.08 10.59
CA THR A 282 30.35 3.60 10.98
C THR A 282 30.93 4.48 12.08
N GLU A 283 30.90 5.80 11.91
CA GLU A 283 31.44 6.74 12.91
C GLU A 283 30.67 6.65 14.24
N LYS A 284 29.34 6.53 14.21
CA LYS A 284 28.54 6.30 15.44
C LYS A 284 28.92 5.01 16.15
N TYR A 285 29.18 3.93 15.40
CA TYR A 285 29.62 2.68 15.98
C TYR A 285 31.01 2.81 16.62
N LEU A 286 31.98 3.36 15.88
CA LEU A 286 33.36 3.55 16.35
C LEU A 286 33.43 4.43 17.60
N GLN A 287 32.59 5.48 17.70
CA GLN A 287 32.48 6.32 18.89
C GLN A 287 31.99 5.55 20.12
N ASN A 288 31.01 4.65 19.96
CA ASN A 288 30.48 3.84 21.05
C ASN A 288 31.47 2.72 21.47
N THR A 289 32.18 2.13 20.52
CA THR A 289 33.12 1.02 20.76
C THR A 289 34.44 1.48 21.37
N ALA A 290 34.85 2.74 21.14
CA ALA A 290 36.09 3.32 21.68
C ALA A 290 36.21 3.24 23.22
N SER A 291 35.11 2.96 23.94
CA SER A 291 35.10 2.78 25.39
C SER A 291 35.48 1.37 25.88
N SER A 292 35.47 0.35 25.01
CA SER A 292 35.28 -1.04 25.48
C SER A 292 36.37 -2.07 25.14
N PHE A 293 37.29 -1.92 24.17
CA PHE A 293 38.30 -2.97 23.90
C PHE A 293 39.55 -2.51 23.09
N SER A 294 40.57 -3.37 23.00
CA SER A 294 41.97 -3.10 22.59
C SER A 294 42.28 -2.99 21.08
N LEU A 295 41.27 -3.04 20.21
CA LEU A 295 41.51 -2.97 18.75
C LEU A 295 41.66 -1.50 18.32
N CYS A 296 42.61 -1.21 17.42
CA CYS A 296 42.78 0.15 16.91
C CYS A 296 41.55 0.57 16.09
N VAL A 297 40.87 1.65 16.50
CA VAL A 297 39.71 2.25 15.82
C VAL A 297 39.97 2.48 14.32
N LEU A 298 41.21 2.84 13.97
CA LEU A 298 41.62 3.04 12.57
C LEU A 298 41.61 1.75 11.77
N SER A 299 42.08 0.65 12.34
CA SER A 299 42.14 -0.67 11.71
C SER A 299 40.74 -1.24 11.47
N LEU A 300 39.81 -1.03 12.43
CA LEU A 300 38.42 -1.45 12.26
C LEU A 300 37.71 -0.63 11.17
N ARG A 301 37.93 0.69 11.15
CA ARG A 301 37.41 1.58 10.08
C ARG A 301 37.90 1.14 8.70
N GLN A 302 39.18 0.84 8.57
CA GLN A 302 39.77 0.33 7.32
C GLN A 302 39.13 -1.00 6.90
N LEU A 303 38.90 -1.92 7.85
CA LEU A 303 38.24 -3.18 7.54
C LEU A 303 36.80 -2.99 7.04
N LEU A 304 36.04 -2.09 7.67
CA LEU A 304 34.66 -1.79 7.25
C LEU A 304 34.61 -1.14 5.86
N HIS A 305 35.51 -0.20 5.56
CA HIS A 305 35.63 0.38 4.23
C HIS A 305 36.09 -0.64 3.18
N TYR A 306 36.97 -1.56 3.56
CA TYR A 306 37.36 -2.66 2.67
C TYR A 306 36.20 -3.61 2.39
N LYS A 307 35.42 -3.95 3.41
CA LYS A 307 34.20 -4.78 3.25
C LYS A 307 33.20 -4.09 2.32
N TRP A 308 33.02 -2.77 2.44
CA TRP A 308 32.19 -1.97 1.53
C TRP A 308 32.66 -2.11 0.08
N GLN A 309 33.93 -1.83 -0.20
CA GLN A 309 34.49 -1.90 -1.56
C GLN A 309 34.37 -3.30 -2.17
N ARG A 310 34.52 -4.36 -1.36
CA ARG A 310 34.34 -5.76 -1.79
C ARG A 310 32.88 -6.14 -2.02
N SER A 311 31.94 -5.35 -1.51
CA SER A 311 30.49 -5.57 -1.66
C SER A 311 29.90 -4.80 -2.84
N LEU A 312 30.74 -4.13 -3.65
CA LEU A 312 30.30 -3.47 -4.87
C LEU A 312 29.75 -4.49 -5.87
N CYS A 313 28.79 -4.02 -6.66
CA CYS A 313 28.21 -4.72 -7.80
C CYS A 313 29.25 -4.86 -8.92
N ASP A 314 29.34 -6.05 -9.51
CA ASP A 314 30.38 -6.35 -10.50
C ASP A 314 29.94 -5.82 -11.88
N PRO A 315 30.85 -5.20 -12.68
CA PRO A 315 30.53 -4.81 -14.05
C PRO A 315 30.11 -6.02 -14.90
N GLY A 316 29.04 -5.86 -15.68
CA GLY A 316 28.40 -6.94 -16.43
C GLY A 316 27.21 -7.59 -15.72
N GLU A 317 26.93 -7.22 -14.47
CA GLU A 317 25.79 -7.75 -13.72
C GLU A 317 24.45 -7.26 -14.28
N ALA A 318 23.54 -8.20 -14.54
CA ALA A 318 22.22 -7.95 -15.12
C ALA A 318 21.22 -7.46 -14.06
N VAL A 319 21.49 -6.27 -13.52
CA VAL A 319 20.72 -5.67 -12.41
C VAL A 319 19.25 -5.44 -12.74
N GLY A 320 18.91 -5.24 -14.01
CA GLY A 320 17.51 -5.10 -14.43
C GLY A 320 16.71 -6.39 -14.29
N LEU A 321 17.31 -7.53 -14.62
CA LEU A 321 16.69 -8.84 -14.43
C LEU A 321 16.52 -9.16 -12.94
N LEU A 322 17.55 -8.90 -12.13
CA LEU A 322 17.49 -9.09 -10.68
C LEU A 322 16.41 -8.22 -10.03
N ALA A 323 16.33 -6.94 -10.43
CA ALA A 323 15.27 -6.03 -9.97
C ALA A 323 13.88 -6.53 -10.39
N ALA A 324 13.73 -6.99 -11.63
CA ALA A 324 12.45 -7.49 -12.12
C ALA A 324 11.98 -8.76 -11.39
N GLN A 325 12.90 -9.70 -11.14
CA GLN A 325 12.62 -10.92 -10.38
C GLN A 325 12.28 -10.59 -8.93
N SER A 326 13.01 -9.66 -8.30
CA SER A 326 12.78 -9.22 -6.92
C SER A 326 11.43 -8.52 -6.72
N ILE A 327 10.81 -8.00 -7.78
CA ILE A 327 9.43 -7.48 -7.74
C ILE A 327 8.42 -8.59 -8.02
N GLY A 328 8.70 -9.43 -9.02
CA GLY A 328 7.78 -10.45 -9.53
C GLY A 328 7.58 -11.65 -8.60
N GLU A 329 8.66 -12.21 -8.07
CA GLU A 329 8.64 -13.43 -7.25
C GLU A 329 7.95 -13.20 -5.88
N PRO A 330 8.22 -12.12 -5.12
CA PRO A 330 7.43 -11.83 -3.93
C PRO A 330 5.95 -11.56 -4.25
N SER A 331 5.63 -11.05 -5.44
CA SER A 331 4.25 -10.84 -5.87
C SER A 331 3.49 -12.15 -6.11
N THR A 332 4.15 -13.16 -6.69
CA THR A 332 3.55 -14.50 -6.81
C THR A 332 3.40 -15.13 -5.43
N GLN A 333 4.39 -14.99 -4.55
CA GLN A 333 4.32 -15.49 -3.18
C GLN A 333 3.21 -14.81 -2.35
N MET A 334 3.05 -13.49 -2.47
CA MET A 334 1.94 -12.73 -1.87
C MET A 334 0.57 -13.27 -2.32
N THR A 335 0.48 -13.75 -3.55
CA THR A 335 -0.73 -14.40 -4.06
C THR A 335 -0.93 -15.78 -3.42
N LEU A 336 0.09 -16.62 -3.44
CA LEU A 336 0.04 -18.00 -2.95
C LEU A 336 -0.20 -18.07 -1.43
N ASN A 337 0.37 -17.14 -0.66
CA ASN A 337 0.17 -17.04 0.78
C ASN A 337 -1.28 -16.73 1.17
N THR A 338 -2.10 -16.21 0.25
CA THR A 338 -3.54 -16.01 0.50
C THR A 338 -4.24 -17.32 0.85
N PHE A 339 -3.76 -18.47 0.34
CA PHE A 339 -4.29 -19.79 0.70
C PHE A 339 -4.05 -20.14 2.18
N HIS A 340 -2.83 -19.89 2.68
CA HIS A 340 -2.47 -20.19 4.07
C HIS A 340 -3.10 -19.24 5.09
N PHE A 341 -3.50 -18.04 4.65
CA PHE A 341 -4.20 -17.03 5.45
C PHE A 341 -5.70 -16.94 5.16
N ALA A 342 -6.26 -17.84 4.33
CA ALA A 342 -7.68 -17.87 3.99
C ALA A 342 -8.53 -17.99 5.26
N GLY A 343 -9.52 -17.09 5.42
CA GLY A 343 -10.35 -17.01 6.62
C GLY A 343 -9.79 -16.14 7.76
N ARG A 344 -8.66 -15.43 7.59
CA ARG A 344 -8.12 -14.46 8.57
C ARG A 344 -7.96 -13.08 7.94
N GLY A 345 -8.81 -12.11 8.29
CA GLY A 345 -8.76 -10.79 7.66
C GLY A 345 -7.81 -9.81 8.33
N GLU A 346 -6.64 -10.24 8.78
CA GLU A 346 -5.61 -9.33 9.29
C GLU A 346 -4.67 -8.82 8.19
N MET A 347 -4.59 -9.50 7.04
CA MET A 347 -3.73 -9.05 5.94
C MET A 347 -4.40 -9.30 4.59
N ASN A 348 -5.10 -8.28 4.08
CA ASN A 348 -5.51 -8.24 2.67
C ASN A 348 -4.27 -7.98 1.78
N VAL A 349 -3.39 -8.98 1.70
CA VAL A 349 -2.24 -9.03 0.78
C VAL A 349 -2.70 -8.87 -0.69
N THR A 350 -3.98 -9.15 -0.95
CA THR A 350 -4.67 -9.09 -2.25
C THR A 350 -4.89 -7.66 -2.79
N LEU A 351 -4.71 -6.61 -1.98
CA LEU A 351 -4.74 -5.21 -2.45
C LEU A 351 -3.44 -4.80 -3.16
N GLY A 352 -2.33 -5.50 -2.92
CA GLY A 352 -1.01 -5.13 -3.44
C GLY A 352 -0.89 -5.28 -4.95
N ILE A 353 -1.26 -6.44 -5.51
CA ILE A 353 -1.04 -6.75 -6.94
C ILE A 353 -1.90 -5.89 -7.88
N PRO A 354 -3.21 -5.67 -7.63
CA PRO A 354 -3.99 -4.74 -8.44
C PRO A 354 -3.39 -3.33 -8.44
N ARG A 355 -2.82 -2.89 -7.31
CA ARG A 355 -2.16 -1.59 -7.20
C ARG A 355 -0.82 -1.57 -7.91
N LEU A 356 0.00 -2.61 -7.78
CA LEU A 356 1.27 -2.75 -8.51
C LEU A 356 1.04 -2.73 -10.02
N ARG A 357 0.01 -3.43 -10.52
CA ARG A 357 -0.38 -3.39 -11.94
C ARG A 357 -0.82 -2.00 -12.37
N GLU A 358 -1.60 -1.30 -11.54
CA GLU A 358 -2.05 0.06 -11.83
C GLU A 358 -0.87 1.03 -11.95
N ILE A 359 0.13 0.91 -11.07
CA ILE A 359 1.35 1.74 -11.08
C ILE A 359 2.26 1.39 -12.26
N LEU A 360 2.62 0.11 -12.42
CA LEU A 360 3.70 -0.30 -13.31
C LEU A 360 3.25 -0.60 -14.75
N MET A 361 2.04 -1.13 -14.94
CA MET A 361 1.62 -1.64 -16.26
C MET A 361 0.66 -0.70 -16.99
N VAL A 362 -0.28 -0.10 -16.25
CA VAL A 362 -1.32 0.75 -16.85
C VAL A 362 -0.89 2.21 -16.87
N ALA A 363 -0.15 2.66 -15.84
CA ALA A 363 0.24 4.06 -15.64
C ALA A 363 -0.95 5.03 -15.87
N GLY A 364 -2.15 4.62 -15.48
CA GLY A 364 -3.38 5.31 -15.84
C GLY A 364 -3.55 6.62 -15.07
N SER A 365 -3.98 7.67 -15.76
CA SER A 365 -4.33 8.95 -15.14
C SER A 365 -5.54 8.82 -14.18
N ASN A 366 -6.44 7.89 -14.47
CA ASN A 366 -7.63 7.61 -13.67
C ASN A 366 -7.41 6.41 -12.74
N ILE A 367 -6.81 6.67 -11.58
CA ILE A 367 -6.63 5.66 -10.53
C ILE A 367 -7.95 5.36 -9.79
N LYS A 368 -8.16 4.10 -9.39
CA LYS A 368 -9.41 3.67 -8.73
C LYS A 368 -9.65 4.32 -7.36
N THR A 369 -8.58 4.53 -6.60
CA THR A 369 -8.63 5.11 -5.24
C THR A 369 -7.57 6.20 -5.08
N PRO A 370 -7.79 7.40 -5.64
CA PRO A 370 -6.86 8.52 -5.45
C PRO A 370 -6.85 8.97 -4.00
N MET A 371 -5.68 8.94 -3.38
CA MET A 371 -5.47 9.40 -2.01
C MET A 371 -4.39 10.47 -1.95
N MET A 372 -4.56 11.46 -1.07
CA MET A 372 -3.61 12.54 -0.82
C MET A 372 -3.40 12.69 0.67
N SER A 373 -2.15 12.60 1.12
CA SER A 373 -1.75 12.86 2.51
C SER A 373 -1.42 14.34 2.66
N VAL A 374 -2.22 15.07 3.44
CA VAL A 374 -2.01 16.50 3.68
C VAL A 374 -1.36 16.67 5.06
N PRO A 375 -0.08 17.08 5.15
CA PRO A 375 0.56 17.36 6.43
C PRO A 375 -0.08 18.60 7.05
N VAL A 376 -0.43 18.51 8.33
CA VAL A 376 -1.06 19.61 9.09
C VAL A 376 -0.10 20.04 10.19
N LEU A 377 0.04 21.36 10.39
CA LEU A 377 0.82 21.90 11.50
C LEU A 377 0.30 21.39 12.84
N ASN A 378 1.21 21.12 13.78
CA ASN A 378 0.88 20.66 15.13
C ASN A 378 0.35 21.80 16.03
N ASN A 379 -0.53 22.64 15.49
CA ASN A 379 -1.18 23.73 16.19
C ASN A 379 -2.63 23.34 16.48
N LYS A 380 -3.11 23.60 17.71
CA LYS A 380 -4.51 23.34 18.09
C LYS A 380 -5.51 23.98 17.10
N LYS A 381 -5.18 25.16 16.55
CA LYS A 381 -5.98 25.84 15.51
C LYS A 381 -6.00 25.08 14.19
N ALA A 382 -4.86 24.56 13.74
CA ALA A 382 -4.74 23.80 12.50
C ALA A 382 -5.45 22.44 12.60
N LEU A 383 -5.33 21.76 13.74
CA LEU A 383 -6.04 20.51 14.02
C LEU A 383 -7.56 20.70 14.02
N LYS A 384 -8.06 21.80 14.59
CA LYS A 384 -9.48 22.17 14.54
C LYS A 384 -9.95 22.43 13.10
N LYS A 385 -9.16 23.15 12.30
CA LYS A 385 -9.47 23.40 10.87
C LYS A 385 -9.44 22.11 10.04
N ALA A 386 -8.53 21.19 10.30
CA ALA A 386 -8.49 19.89 9.62
C ALA A 386 -9.74 19.04 9.95
N LYS A 387 -10.15 19.00 11.22
CA LYS A 387 -11.41 18.37 11.65
C LYS A 387 -12.63 19.03 11.00
N MET A 388 -12.60 20.35 10.80
CA MET A 388 -13.64 21.12 10.11
C MET A 388 -13.73 20.80 8.61
N LEU A 389 -12.60 20.60 7.94
CA LEU A 389 -12.57 20.22 6.52
C LEU A 389 -13.13 18.81 6.29
N ARG A 390 -12.82 17.86 7.18
CA ARG A 390 -13.36 16.49 7.13
C ARG A 390 -14.89 16.43 7.13
N LYS A 391 -15.53 17.41 7.78
CA LYS A 391 -16.98 17.50 7.98
C LYS A 391 -17.78 17.91 6.73
N LYS A 392 -17.15 18.53 5.72
CA LYS A 392 -17.86 19.11 4.56
C LYS A 392 -18.43 18.09 3.54
N LEU A 393 -18.16 16.79 3.65
CA LEU A 393 -18.38 15.81 2.57
C LEU A 393 -19.64 14.91 2.70
N THR A 394 -20.79 15.45 3.15
CA THR A 394 -21.96 14.58 3.44
C THR A 394 -23.30 15.08 2.87
N ARG A 395 -24.17 14.15 2.40
CA ARG A 395 -25.51 14.40 1.83
C ARG A 395 -26.49 14.99 2.87
N VAL A 396 -27.33 15.97 2.49
CA VAL A 396 -28.24 16.71 3.40
C VAL A 396 -29.74 16.54 3.05
N LEU A 397 -30.04 15.94 1.90
CA LEU A 397 -31.40 15.73 1.41
C LEU A 397 -32.00 14.43 1.97
N GLN A 398 -33.21 14.49 2.52
CA GLN A 398 -33.91 13.33 3.09
C GLN A 398 -34.86 12.68 2.08
N LYS A 399 -35.70 13.48 1.42
CA LYS A 399 -36.73 13.02 0.49
C LYS A 399 -37.05 14.09 -0.55
N VAL A 400 -37.52 13.67 -1.72
CA VAL A 400 -38.12 14.56 -2.73
C VAL A 400 -39.47 13.99 -3.11
N ASP A 401 -40.52 14.81 -3.00
CA ASP A 401 -41.87 14.47 -3.45
C ASP A 401 -42.14 15.16 -4.78
N VAL A 402 -42.65 14.41 -5.76
CA VAL A 402 -42.99 14.93 -7.08
C VAL A 402 -44.44 14.58 -7.36
N VAL A 403 -45.29 15.60 -7.45
CA VAL A 403 -46.71 15.45 -7.82
C VAL A 403 -46.87 15.94 -9.25
N GLU A 404 -47.17 15.02 -10.16
CA GLU A 404 -47.55 15.33 -11.53
C GLU A 404 -49.07 15.57 -11.60
N SER A 405 -49.47 16.64 -12.28
CA SER A 405 -50.87 16.95 -12.53
C SER A 405 -51.03 17.33 -14.00
N LEU A 406 -51.89 16.60 -14.70
CA LEU A 406 -52.25 16.93 -16.08
C LEU A 406 -53.46 17.86 -16.07
N ARG A 407 -53.31 19.07 -16.58
CA ARG A 407 -54.43 19.98 -16.84
C ARG A 407 -54.64 20.10 -18.34
N ILE A 408 -55.89 19.92 -18.77
CA ILE A 408 -56.31 20.06 -20.17
C ILE A 408 -57.21 21.28 -20.22
N GLU A 409 -56.70 22.40 -20.72
CA GLU A 409 -57.47 23.63 -20.93
C GLU A 409 -57.44 23.98 -22.42
N LYS A 410 -58.62 24.28 -23.00
CA LYS A 410 -58.84 24.81 -24.37
C LYS A 410 -57.78 24.34 -25.40
N HIS A 411 -57.77 23.04 -25.69
CA HIS A 411 -56.89 22.37 -26.68
C HIS A 411 -55.38 22.27 -26.36
N GLN A 412 -54.88 22.71 -25.20
CA GLN A 412 -53.51 22.47 -24.77
C GLN A 412 -53.43 21.52 -23.57
N LYS A 413 -52.60 20.47 -23.69
CA LYS A 413 -52.30 19.52 -22.61
C LYS A 413 -51.07 20.01 -21.85
N LEU A 414 -51.26 20.56 -20.65
CA LEU A 414 -50.18 21.02 -19.78
C LEU A 414 -49.93 19.98 -18.68
N ARG A 415 -48.68 19.53 -18.55
CA ARG A 415 -48.22 18.71 -17.43
C ARG A 415 -47.52 19.59 -16.41
N THR A 416 -48.12 19.73 -15.24
CA THR A 416 -47.58 20.51 -14.13
C THR A 416 -46.91 19.57 -13.14
N PHE A 417 -45.62 19.79 -12.87
CA PHE A 417 -44.87 19.05 -11.86
C PHE A 417 -44.66 19.94 -10.62
N LYS A 418 -45.23 19.55 -9.48
CA LYS A 418 -44.93 20.15 -8.18
C LYS A 418 -43.86 19.31 -7.50
N VAL A 419 -42.66 19.86 -7.32
CA VAL A 419 -41.53 19.17 -6.68
C VAL A 419 -41.25 19.78 -5.31
N ALA A 420 -41.40 18.99 -4.24
CA ALA A 420 -41.14 19.40 -2.86
C ALA A 420 -39.88 18.70 -2.32
N PHE A 421 -38.86 19.47 -1.95
CA PHE A 421 -37.61 18.97 -1.38
C PHE A 421 -37.68 18.98 0.15
N HIS A 422 -37.52 17.82 0.77
CA HIS A 422 -37.47 17.67 2.23
C HIS A 422 -36.01 17.56 2.67
N PHE A 423 -35.51 18.61 3.32
CA PHE A 423 -34.18 18.65 3.90
C PHE A 423 -34.21 18.19 5.35
N LEU A 424 -33.09 17.64 5.82
CA LEU A 424 -32.91 17.33 7.25
C LEU A 424 -33.08 18.60 8.09
N PRO A 425 -33.55 18.51 9.36
CA PRO A 425 -33.55 19.64 10.29
C PRO A 425 -32.15 20.17 10.57
N HIS A 426 -32.01 21.48 10.78
CA HIS A 426 -30.72 22.15 10.97
C HIS A 426 -29.87 21.55 12.10
N GLU A 427 -30.52 21.19 13.21
CA GLU A 427 -29.90 20.59 14.40
C GLU A 427 -29.10 19.31 14.07
N ARG A 428 -29.55 18.53 13.08
CA ARG A 428 -28.94 17.22 12.75
C ARG A 428 -27.70 17.32 11.87
N TYR A 429 -27.41 18.49 11.31
CA TYR A 429 -26.23 18.69 10.47
C TYR A 429 -25.40 19.94 10.81
N CYS A 430 -25.84 20.76 11.75
CA CYS A 430 -25.09 21.91 12.24
C CYS A 430 -23.71 21.50 12.76
N ASP A 431 -23.66 20.47 13.61
CA ASP A 431 -22.43 19.98 14.21
C ASP A 431 -21.52 19.24 13.22
N ASP A 432 -22.13 18.50 12.29
CA ASP A 432 -21.40 17.59 11.41
C ASP A 432 -21.00 18.18 10.07
N LYS A 433 -21.63 19.27 9.59
CA LYS A 433 -21.46 19.71 8.19
C LYS A 433 -21.06 21.17 8.01
N LEU A 434 -21.13 22.01 9.05
CA LEU A 434 -20.85 23.46 8.95
C LEU A 434 -21.59 24.14 7.79
N LEU A 435 -22.78 23.64 7.45
CA LEU A 435 -23.62 24.16 6.39
C LEU A 435 -24.73 24.99 7.01
N SER A 436 -24.98 26.18 6.46
CA SER A 436 -26.18 26.94 6.80
C SER A 436 -27.33 26.60 5.84
N PRO A 437 -28.60 26.69 6.28
CA PRO A 437 -29.75 26.51 5.39
C PRO A 437 -29.70 27.43 4.16
N GLN A 438 -29.19 28.65 4.33
CA GLN A 438 -29.01 29.62 3.26
C GLN A 438 -28.05 29.13 2.17
N GLN A 439 -26.93 28.50 2.54
CA GLN A 439 -25.99 27.93 1.58
C GLN A 439 -26.61 26.77 0.78
N ILE A 440 -27.46 25.98 1.41
CA ILE A 440 -28.19 24.89 0.75
C ILE A 440 -29.16 25.47 -0.29
N LEU A 441 -29.95 26.48 0.09
CA LEU A 441 -30.89 27.14 -0.82
C LEU A 441 -30.16 27.82 -1.99
N HIS A 442 -29.04 28.49 -1.73
CA HIS A 442 -28.23 29.11 -2.77
C HIS A 442 -27.66 28.09 -3.77
N TYR A 443 -27.19 26.93 -3.31
CA TYR A 443 -26.77 25.84 -4.18
C TYR A 443 -27.94 25.28 -5.01
N MET A 444 -29.11 25.14 -4.39
CA MET A 444 -30.32 24.65 -5.06
C MET A 444 -30.69 25.57 -6.23
N GLU A 445 -30.75 26.87 -5.97
CA GLU A 445 -31.09 27.90 -6.95
C GLU A 445 -30.08 28.02 -8.09
N THR A 446 -28.79 28.14 -7.76
CA THR A 446 -27.76 28.49 -8.76
C THR A 446 -27.30 27.32 -9.60
N ARG A 447 -27.20 26.12 -9.01
CA ARG A 447 -26.54 24.97 -9.64
C ARG A 447 -27.47 23.78 -9.82
N PHE A 448 -28.20 23.39 -8.78
CA PHE A 448 -29.02 22.18 -8.84
C PHE A 448 -30.15 22.29 -9.88
N PHE A 449 -30.94 23.37 -9.86
CA PHE A 449 -32.04 23.51 -10.81
C PHE A 449 -31.55 23.66 -12.26
N ARG A 450 -30.38 24.28 -12.49
CA ARG A 450 -29.76 24.29 -13.82
C ARG A 450 -29.45 22.88 -14.31
N LEU A 451 -28.77 22.07 -13.49
CA LEU A 451 -28.46 20.67 -13.81
C LEU A 451 -29.73 19.83 -14.00
N LEU A 452 -30.75 20.05 -13.17
CA LEU A 452 -32.03 19.35 -13.27
C LEU A 452 -32.74 19.67 -14.60
N LEU A 453 -32.82 20.95 -14.97
CA LEU A 453 -33.46 21.38 -16.21
C LEU A 453 -32.68 20.91 -17.45
N GLU A 454 -31.35 20.92 -17.42
CA GLU A 454 -30.51 20.34 -18.48
C GLU A 454 -30.75 18.83 -18.64
N ALA A 455 -30.84 18.09 -17.52
CA ALA A 455 -31.15 16.67 -17.55
C ALA A 455 -32.57 16.39 -18.10
N ILE A 456 -33.56 17.21 -17.73
CA ILE A 456 -34.93 17.12 -18.25
C ILE A 456 -34.94 17.39 -19.76
N LYS A 457 -34.29 18.47 -20.22
CA LYS A 457 -34.19 18.80 -21.66
C LYS A 457 -33.52 17.69 -22.47
N LYS A 458 -32.42 17.13 -21.95
CA LYS A 458 -31.72 16.02 -22.61
C LYS A 458 -32.61 14.77 -22.71
N ARG A 459 -33.39 14.47 -21.67
CA ARG A 459 -34.31 13.32 -21.66
C ARG A 459 -35.55 13.56 -22.53
N SER A 460 -36.10 14.78 -22.55
CA SER A 460 -37.24 15.12 -23.40
C SER A 460 -36.87 15.09 -24.88
N ALA A 461 -35.67 15.57 -25.25
CA ALA A 461 -35.15 15.47 -26.61
C ALA A 461 -34.99 14.00 -27.06
N LYS A 462 -34.48 13.13 -26.18
CA LYS A 462 -34.36 11.68 -26.44
C LYS A 462 -35.72 10.98 -26.58
N LEU A 463 -36.72 11.39 -25.81
CA LEU A 463 -38.08 10.84 -25.93
C LEU A 463 -38.80 11.35 -27.19
N ALA A 464 -38.55 12.59 -27.59
CA ALA A 464 -39.09 13.17 -28.83
C ALA A 464 -38.51 12.49 -30.08
N SER A 465 -37.22 12.10 -30.07
CA SER A 465 -36.62 11.37 -31.21
C SER A 465 -37.18 9.95 -31.36
N ILE A 466 -37.47 9.25 -30.26
CA ILE A 466 -38.05 7.90 -30.27
C ILE A 466 -39.50 7.91 -30.79
N ALA A 467 -40.27 8.96 -30.52
CA ALA A 467 -41.65 9.09 -30.99
C ALA A 467 -41.77 9.37 -32.50
N VAL A 468 -40.68 9.78 -33.17
CA VAL A 468 -40.65 10.05 -34.62
C VAL A 468 -40.39 8.77 -35.43
N GLU A 469 -39.83 7.71 -34.83
CA GLU A 469 -39.55 6.44 -35.51
C GLU A 469 -40.77 5.49 -35.60
N THR A 470 -41.83 5.72 -34.82
CA THR A 470 -43.10 5.01 -35.02
C THR A 470 -43.89 5.69 -36.15
N ARG A 471 -43.58 5.36 -37.40
CA ARG A 471 -44.40 5.72 -38.58
C ARG A 471 -45.86 5.31 -38.34
N LYS A 472 -46.79 6.25 -38.57
CA LYS A 472 -48.22 5.95 -38.73
C LYS A 472 -48.39 4.95 -39.88
N ALA A 473 -48.89 3.76 -39.59
CA ALA A 473 -49.33 2.82 -40.62
C ALA A 473 -50.40 3.49 -41.49
N THR A 474 -50.16 3.57 -42.80
CA THR A 474 -51.16 3.98 -43.78
C THR A 474 -52.00 2.76 -44.20
N PRO A 475 -53.22 2.95 -44.73
CA PRO A 475 -54.15 1.85 -45.03
C PRO A 475 -53.74 0.98 -46.24
N ARG A 476 -52.48 1.05 -46.68
CA ARG A 476 -51.95 0.30 -47.83
C ARG A 476 -51.12 -0.93 -47.43
N ASP A 477 -50.90 -1.15 -46.14
CA ASP A 477 -50.07 -2.26 -45.65
C ASP A 477 -50.89 -3.50 -45.23
N LYS A 478 -52.19 -3.54 -45.53
CA LYS A 478 -52.97 -4.79 -45.51
C LYS A 478 -52.97 -5.33 -46.93
N ASP A 479 -52.13 -6.33 -47.16
CA ASP A 479 -52.42 -7.55 -47.94
C ASP A 479 -51.10 -8.20 -48.39
N HIS A 480 -50.53 -9.04 -47.51
CA HIS A 480 -49.98 -10.34 -47.91
C HIS A 480 -49.62 -11.17 -46.66
N ASP A 481 -50.58 -11.96 -46.19
CA ASP A 481 -50.28 -13.17 -45.42
C ASP A 481 -49.80 -14.24 -46.41
N GLY A 482 -48.73 -14.97 -46.07
CA GLY A 482 -48.19 -16.02 -46.93
C GLY A 482 -46.88 -16.64 -46.45
N ASP A 483 -46.94 -17.30 -45.29
CA ASP A 483 -46.20 -18.53 -44.95
C ASP A 483 -44.68 -18.47 -44.66
N GLY A 484 -44.24 -19.32 -43.73
CA GLY A 484 -42.82 -19.71 -43.63
C GLY A 484 -42.06 -19.40 -42.33
N THR A 485 -42.32 -20.22 -41.30
CA THR A 485 -41.33 -20.80 -40.37
C THR A 485 -40.43 -19.90 -39.50
N ALA A 486 -40.64 -20.03 -38.19
CA ALA A 486 -39.78 -19.55 -37.12
C ALA A 486 -38.45 -20.32 -37.05
N ASP A 487 -37.34 -19.58 -36.95
CA ASP A 487 -36.09 -20.07 -36.36
C ASP A 487 -35.59 -19.05 -35.34
N THR A 488 -35.62 -19.47 -34.08
CA THR A 488 -35.14 -18.74 -32.91
C THR A 488 -33.65 -19.00 -32.70
N ALA A 489 -32.80 -18.02 -33.05
CA ALA A 489 -31.44 -17.93 -32.51
C ALA A 489 -31.41 -16.84 -31.42
N GLY A 490 -31.59 -17.27 -30.17
CA GLY A 490 -31.47 -16.43 -28.98
C GLY A 490 -30.01 -16.07 -28.71
N VAL A 491 -29.71 -14.77 -28.73
CA VAL A 491 -28.53 -14.19 -28.08
C VAL A 491 -28.93 -13.95 -26.61
N CYS A 492 -28.44 -14.80 -25.71
CA CYS A 492 -28.52 -14.60 -24.28
C CYS A 492 -27.50 -13.55 -23.81
N PHE A 493 -27.97 -12.68 -22.91
CA PHE A 493 -27.16 -12.10 -21.84
C PHE A 493 -26.88 -13.15 -20.76
#